data_AF-A0A6B2DK34-F1
#
_entry.id   AF-A0A6B2DK34-F1
#
_cell.length_a   1.000
_cell.length_b   1.000
_cell.length_c   1.000
_cell.angle_alpha   90.00
_cell.angle_beta   90.00
_cell.angle_gamma   90.00
#
_symmetry.space_group_name_H-M   'P 1'
#
loop_
_entity.id
_entity.type
_entity.pdbx_description
1 polymer ?
#
loop_
_entity_poly.entity_id
_entity_poly.type
_entity_poly.pdbx_seq_one_letter_code
_entity_poly.pdbx_strand_id
1 'polypeptide(L)'
;MTDTWGIPGPVFAGLYLALLLLTALVALVRLALLARGHAGGAPKRAEELALLTGGRLRAAEVVVARLLDQQVIRLDGTGRVSRVKGSAIDALDRAALEKVGKHGSAVDRVRAAVAEHPELRELETALAG
;
A
#
# COMPACT_ATOMS: atom_id res chain seq x y z
N MET A 1 28.22 39.75 -26.76
CA MET A 1 27.97 39.00 -25.50
C MET A 1 27.02 37.85 -25.82
N THR A 2 27.53 36.77 -26.40
CA THR A 2 26.72 35.63 -26.89
C THR A 2 26.92 34.37 -26.05
N ASP A 3 27.78 34.45 -25.04
CA ASP A 3 28.14 33.32 -24.20
C ASP A 3 27.41 33.47 -22.87
N THR A 4 26.51 32.53 -22.60
CA THR A 4 25.77 32.47 -21.35
C THR A 4 26.63 31.66 -20.38
N TRP A 5 27.14 32.29 -19.32
CA TRP A 5 28.00 31.63 -18.31
C TRP A 5 29.30 31.03 -18.86
N GLY A 6 29.88 31.64 -19.90
CA GLY A 6 31.09 31.11 -20.56
C GLY A 6 30.84 29.93 -21.50
N ILE A 7 29.56 29.59 -21.75
CA ILE A 7 29.14 28.58 -22.73
C ILE A 7 28.58 29.30 -23.95
N PRO A 8 29.05 28.98 -25.18
CA PRO A 8 28.47 29.55 -26.39
C PRO A 8 26.96 29.35 -26.44
N GLY A 9 26.21 30.42 -26.76
CA GLY A 9 24.74 30.41 -26.77
C GLY A 9 24.10 29.19 -27.46
N PRO A 10 24.55 28.75 -28.64
CA PRO A 10 24.03 27.55 -29.31
C PRO A 10 24.27 26.26 -28.51
N VAL A 11 25.43 26.14 -27.85
CA VAL A 11 25.77 24.99 -27.00
C VAL A 11 24.88 24.96 -25.77
N PHE A 12 24.69 26.13 -25.13
CA PHE A 12 23.78 26.26 -23.99
C PHE A 12 22.34 25.88 -24.39
N ALA A 13 21.84 26.39 -25.51
CA ALA A 13 20.51 26.08 -26.02
C ALA A 13 20.34 24.58 -26.31
N GLY A 14 21.36 23.95 -26.92
CA GLY A 14 21.37 22.52 -27.18
C GLY A 14 21.30 21.67 -25.90
N LEU A 15 22.08 22.02 -24.88
CA LEU A 15 22.05 21.34 -23.58
C LEU A 15 20.71 21.51 -22.88
N TYR A 16 20.18 22.75 -22.85
CA TYR A 16 18.90 23.04 -22.23
C TYR A 16 17.76 22.25 -22.89
N LEU A 17 17.72 22.24 -24.23
CA LEU A 17 16.72 21.51 -24.99
C LEU A 17 16.88 19.99 -24.82
N ALA A 18 18.11 19.47 -24.75
CA ALA A 18 18.37 18.06 -24.47
C ALA A 18 17.84 17.64 -23.09
N LEU A 19 18.05 18.45 -22.05
CA LEU A 19 17.50 18.19 -20.71
C LEU A 19 15.97 18.22 -20.71
N LEU A 20 15.35 19.19 -21.37
CA LEU A 20 13.90 19.24 -21.51
C LEU A 20 13.36 17.99 -22.20
N LEU A 21 13.95 17.60 -23.33
CA LEU A 21 13.54 16.38 -24.04
C LEU A 21 13.75 15.11 -23.23
N LEU A 22 14.84 15.03 -22.45
CA LEU A 22 15.10 13.90 -21.58
C LEU A 22 14.01 13.77 -20.50
N THR A 23 13.65 14.88 -19.84
CA THR A 23 12.58 14.87 -18.83
C THR A 23 11.22 14.50 -19.44
N ALA A 24 10.90 15.04 -20.62
CA ALA A 24 9.69 14.68 -21.37
C ALA A 24 9.66 13.19 -21.75
N LEU A 25 10.80 12.64 -22.20
CA LEU A 25 10.93 11.22 -22.53
C LEU A 25 10.72 10.33 -21.31
N VAL A 26 11.32 10.67 -20.17
CA VAL A 26 11.12 9.94 -18.90
C VAL A 26 9.66 9.98 -18.47
N ALA A 27 9.01 11.16 -18.57
CA ALA A 27 7.59 11.30 -18.28
C ALA A 27 6.73 10.42 -19.20
N LEU A 28 6.98 10.43 -20.50
CA LEU A 28 6.28 9.59 -21.48
C LEU A 28 6.44 8.10 -21.18
N VAL A 29 7.65 7.64 -20.86
CA VAL A 29 7.90 6.24 -20.49
C VAL A 29 7.12 5.88 -19.23
N ARG A 30 7.12 6.73 -18.20
CA ARG A 30 6.35 6.51 -16.97
C ARG A 30 4.85 6.45 -17.25
N LEU A 31 4.32 7.39 -18.03
CA LEU A 31 2.92 7.40 -18.45
C LEU A 31 2.56 6.15 -19.25
N ALA A 32 3.42 5.71 -20.17
CA ALA A 32 3.20 4.49 -20.93
C ALA A 32 3.18 3.26 -20.01
N LEU A 33 4.08 3.17 -19.03
CA LEU A 33 4.07 2.09 -18.03
C LEU A 33 2.82 2.11 -17.16
N LEU A 34 2.34 3.29 -16.75
CA LEU A 34 1.09 3.45 -16.02
C LEU A 34 -0.14 3.10 -16.87
N ALA A 35 -0.16 3.53 -18.14
CA ALA A 35 -1.25 3.28 -19.08
C ALA A 35 -1.30 1.81 -19.53
N ARG A 36 -0.16 1.12 -19.54
CA ARG A 36 -0.06 -0.35 -19.64
C ARG A 36 -0.51 -1.06 -18.36
N GLY A 37 -1.28 -0.37 -17.51
CA GLY A 37 -1.86 -0.88 -16.27
C GLY A 37 -2.22 -2.35 -16.41
N HIS A 38 -1.76 -3.13 -15.44
CA HIS A 38 -1.90 -4.57 -15.39
C HIS A 38 -3.33 -4.94 -15.83
N ALA A 39 -3.47 -5.91 -16.73
CA ALA A 39 -4.76 -6.39 -17.20
C ALA A 39 -5.68 -6.93 -16.07
N GLY A 40 -5.20 -6.92 -14.82
CA GLY A 40 -5.99 -7.09 -13.61
C GLY A 40 -6.89 -5.89 -13.39
N GLY A 41 -8.20 -6.15 -13.40
CA GLY A 41 -9.23 -5.13 -13.14
C GLY A 41 -9.07 -4.43 -11.79
N ALA A 42 -9.93 -3.44 -11.54
CA ALA A 42 -9.95 -2.72 -10.27
C ALA A 42 -10.00 -3.68 -9.07
N PRO A 43 -9.24 -3.42 -7.99
CA PRO A 43 -9.25 -4.28 -6.81
C PRO A 43 -10.67 -4.40 -6.28
N LYS A 44 -11.11 -5.64 -6.05
CA LYS A 44 -12.48 -5.96 -5.64
C LYS A 44 -12.65 -5.78 -4.14
N ARG A 45 -11.55 -5.81 -3.39
CA ARG A 45 -11.54 -5.71 -1.93
C ARG A 45 -10.54 -4.66 -1.45
N ALA A 46 -10.81 -4.07 -0.30
CA ALA A 46 -9.95 -3.04 0.29
C ALA A 46 -8.57 -3.60 0.68
N GLU A 47 -8.50 -4.89 1.04
CA GLU A 47 -7.25 -5.59 1.38
C GLU A 47 -6.36 -5.77 0.14
N GLU A 48 -6.96 -6.00 -1.05
CA GLU A 48 -6.22 -6.09 -2.33
C GLU A 48 -5.57 -4.74 -2.67
N LEU A 49 -6.33 -3.65 -2.58
CA LEU A 49 -5.80 -2.31 -2.81
C LEU A 49 -4.70 -1.95 -1.80
N ALA A 50 -4.89 -2.30 -0.53
CA ALA A 50 -3.92 -2.09 0.51
C ALA A 50 -2.63 -2.89 0.28
N LEU A 51 -2.77 -4.12 -0.21
CA LEU A 51 -1.64 -4.95 -0.59
C LEU A 51 -0.86 -4.36 -1.76
N LEU A 52 -1.55 -3.85 -2.79
CA LEU A 52 -0.92 -3.20 -3.95
C LEU A 52 -0.24 -1.86 -3.61
N THR A 53 -0.72 -1.15 -2.59
CA THR A 53 -0.21 0.19 -2.23
C THR A 53 0.83 0.18 -1.11
N GLY A 54 0.82 -0.84 -0.25
CA GLY A 54 1.72 -0.90 0.92
C GLY A 54 2.03 -2.30 1.43
N GLY A 55 1.75 -3.34 0.63
CA GLY A 55 2.04 -4.73 0.95
C GLY A 55 1.19 -5.31 2.08
N ARG A 56 1.64 -6.46 2.60
CA ARG A 56 0.89 -7.26 3.60
C ARG A 56 0.59 -6.52 4.90
N LEU A 57 1.49 -5.66 5.36
CA LEU A 57 1.27 -4.86 6.57
C LEU A 57 0.12 -3.86 6.39
N ARG A 58 0.05 -3.20 5.23
CA ARG A 58 -1.03 -2.27 4.91
C ARG A 58 -2.37 -3.00 4.74
N ALA A 59 -2.36 -4.19 4.14
CA ALA A 59 -3.55 -5.03 4.07
C ALA A 59 -4.05 -5.45 5.46
N ALA A 60 -3.15 -5.81 6.37
CA ALA A 60 -3.50 -6.12 7.76
C ALA A 60 -4.10 -4.92 8.52
N GLU A 61 -3.66 -3.69 8.23
CA GLU A 61 -4.27 -2.49 8.80
C GLU A 61 -5.73 -2.32 8.38
N VAL A 62 -6.06 -2.64 7.11
CA VAL A 62 -7.44 -2.60 6.63
C VAL A 62 -8.33 -3.61 7.37
N VAL A 63 -7.82 -4.82 7.62
CA VAL A 63 -8.54 -5.84 8.40
C VAL A 63 -8.81 -5.34 9.82
N VAL A 64 -7.80 -4.78 10.50
CA VAL A 64 -7.96 -4.23 11.85
C VAL A 64 -8.93 -3.04 11.86
N ALA A 65 -8.83 -2.14 10.87
CA ALA A 65 -9.74 -1.00 10.72
C ALA A 65 -11.19 -1.44 10.50
N ARG A 66 -11.41 -2.47 9.68
CA ARG A 66 -12.73 -3.07 9.45
C ARG A 66 -13.32 -3.65 10.74
N LEU A 67 -12.53 -4.35 11.55
CA LEU A 67 -12.98 -4.89 12.83
C LEU A 67 -13.29 -3.79 13.86
N LEU A 68 -12.58 -2.65 13.81
CA LEU A 68 -12.87 -1.46 14.62
C LEU A 68 -14.18 -0.81 14.18
N ASP A 69 -14.38 -0.63 12.87
CA ASP A 69 -15.58 -0.05 12.28
C ASP A 69 -16.84 -0.89 12.60
N GLN A 70 -16.71 -2.21 12.50
CA GLN A 70 -17.76 -3.17 12.89
C GLN A 70 -17.93 -3.34 14.40
N GLN A 71 -17.14 -2.63 15.22
CA GLN A 71 -17.18 -2.68 16.69
C GLN A 71 -16.94 -4.10 17.27
N VAL A 72 -16.28 -4.98 16.52
CA VAL A 72 -15.91 -6.33 16.99
C VAL A 72 -14.71 -6.25 17.94
N ILE A 73 -13.83 -5.30 17.70
CA ILE A 73 -12.72 -4.92 18.59
C ILE A 73 -12.81 -3.44 18.96
N ARG A 74 -12.22 -3.08 20.09
CA ARG A 74 -12.09 -1.70 20.55
C ARG A 74 -10.63 -1.38 20.81
N LEU A 75 -10.18 -0.24 20.29
CA LEU A 75 -8.87 0.33 20.60
C LEU A 75 -8.95 1.21 21.84
N ASP A 76 -7.99 1.10 22.74
CA ASP A 76 -7.83 1.99 23.89
C ASP A 76 -6.80 3.10 23.62
N GLY A 77 -6.71 4.07 24.53
CA GLY A 77 -5.76 5.19 24.42
C GLY A 77 -4.28 4.78 24.55
N THR A 78 -3.99 3.51 24.84
CA THR A 78 -2.62 2.97 24.95
C THR A 78 -2.20 2.17 23.71
N GLY A 79 -3.05 2.13 22.68
CA GLY A 79 -2.78 1.40 21.44
C GLY A 79 -3.03 -0.11 21.55
N ARG A 80 -3.82 -0.55 22.55
CA ARG A 80 -4.20 -1.96 22.69
C ARG A 80 -5.62 -2.17 22.19
N VAL A 81 -5.84 -3.32 21.58
CA VAL A 81 -7.14 -3.77 21.12
C VAL A 81 -7.69 -4.84 22.04
N SER A 82 -8.95 -4.70 22.43
CA SER A 82 -9.71 -5.68 23.21
C SER A 82 -10.93 -6.14 22.44
N ARG A 83 -11.32 -7.40 22.59
CA ARG A 83 -12.51 -7.95 21.95
C ARG A 83 -13.77 -7.43 22.64
N VAL A 84 -14.79 -7.08 21.86
CA VAL A 84 -16.09 -6.64 22.37
C VAL A 84 -17.11 -7.76 22.17
N LYS A 85 -18.04 -7.61 21.22
CA LYS A 85 -19.05 -8.59 20.87
C LYS A 85 -19.16 -8.60 19.35
N GLY A 86 -19.00 -9.77 18.75
CA GLY A 86 -19.03 -9.93 17.30
C GLY A 86 -18.27 -11.18 16.85
N SER A 87 -18.53 -11.55 15.60
CA SER A 87 -17.91 -12.69 14.93
C SER A 87 -17.04 -12.21 13.79
N ALA A 88 -15.96 -12.94 13.55
CA ALA A 88 -15.20 -12.80 12.31
C ALA A 88 -16.05 -13.21 11.11
N ILE A 89 -15.93 -12.48 10.00
CA ILE A 89 -16.66 -12.76 8.76
C ILE A 89 -15.81 -13.65 7.85
N ASP A 90 -14.49 -13.43 7.83
CA ASP A 90 -13.53 -14.21 7.04
C ASP A 90 -12.39 -14.78 7.90
N ALA A 91 -11.38 -15.39 7.28
CA ALA A 91 -10.27 -15.98 8.04
C ALA A 91 -9.23 -14.93 8.48
N LEU A 92 -9.06 -13.82 7.76
CA LEU A 92 -8.23 -12.69 8.21
C LEU A 92 -8.79 -12.06 9.49
N ASP A 93 -10.11 -11.90 9.58
CA ASP A 93 -10.78 -11.48 10.80
C ASP A 93 -10.54 -12.47 11.94
N ARG A 94 -10.68 -13.78 11.67
CA ARG A 94 -10.40 -14.82 12.68
C ARG A 94 -8.97 -14.75 13.17
N ALA A 95 -8.00 -14.63 12.27
CA ALA A 95 -6.59 -14.51 12.62
C ALA A 95 -6.32 -13.28 13.50
N ALA A 96 -6.98 -12.14 13.20
CA ALA A 96 -6.90 -10.95 14.04
C ALA A 96 -7.48 -11.21 15.44
N LEU A 97 -8.69 -11.78 15.52
CA LEU A 97 -9.38 -12.04 16.77
C LEU A 97 -8.70 -13.10 17.64
N GLU A 98 -8.12 -14.13 17.04
CA GLU A 98 -7.30 -15.13 17.73
C GLU A 98 -6.08 -14.51 18.41
N LYS A 99 -5.55 -13.43 17.84
CA LYS A 99 -4.42 -12.70 18.43
C LYS A 99 -4.81 -11.72 19.53
N VAL A 100 -6.09 -11.39 19.66
CA VAL A 100 -6.59 -10.55 20.76
C VAL A 100 -6.74 -11.40 22.01
N GLY A 101 -5.84 -11.20 22.97
CA GLY A 101 -5.87 -11.91 24.25
C GLY A 101 -7.00 -11.45 25.17
N LYS A 102 -7.23 -12.20 26.25
CA LYS A 102 -8.26 -11.92 27.27
C LYS A 102 -8.18 -10.51 27.87
N HIS A 103 -6.97 -9.96 27.99
CA HIS A 103 -6.71 -8.62 28.53
C HIS A 103 -6.36 -7.59 27.45
N GLY A 104 -6.71 -7.90 26.19
CA GLY A 104 -6.31 -7.13 25.03
C GLY A 104 -4.86 -7.34 24.61
N SER A 105 -4.56 -6.97 23.37
CA SER A 105 -3.26 -7.13 22.72
C SER A 105 -2.83 -5.81 22.08
N ALA A 106 -1.52 -5.54 21.99
CA ALA A 106 -1.04 -4.38 21.23
C ALA A 106 -1.49 -4.47 19.76
N VAL A 107 -1.99 -3.37 19.20
CA VAL A 107 -2.52 -3.35 17.82
C VAL A 107 -1.46 -3.78 16.80
N ASP A 108 -0.20 -3.39 17.01
CA ASP A 108 0.92 -3.78 16.15
C ASP A 108 1.13 -5.30 16.11
N ARG A 109 0.92 -5.98 17.24
CA ARG A 109 1.07 -7.43 17.33
C ARG A 109 -0.05 -8.15 16.59
N VAL A 110 -1.27 -7.60 16.65
CA VAL A 110 -2.41 -8.14 15.89
C VAL A 110 -2.20 -7.91 14.41
N ARG A 111 -1.79 -6.70 14.01
CA ARG A 111 -1.42 -6.35 12.63
C ARG A 111 -0.34 -7.28 12.08
N ALA A 112 0.74 -7.50 12.82
CA ALA A 112 1.83 -8.40 12.40
C ALA A 112 1.33 -9.84 12.20
N ALA A 113 0.50 -10.35 13.11
CA ALA A 113 -0.05 -11.70 12.99
C ALA A 113 -0.97 -11.86 11.77
N VAL A 114 -1.83 -10.87 11.50
CA VAL A 114 -2.67 -10.86 10.30
C VAL A 114 -1.80 -10.76 9.05
N ALA A 115 -0.81 -9.87 9.05
CA ALA A 115 0.10 -9.71 7.93
C ALA A 115 0.80 -11.02 7.59
N GLU A 116 1.18 -11.82 8.60
CA GLU A 116 1.83 -13.13 8.45
C GLU A 116 0.90 -14.26 7.97
N HIS A 117 -0.42 -14.06 7.95
CA HIS A 117 -1.40 -15.08 7.63
C HIS A 117 -1.25 -15.62 6.18
N PRO A 118 -1.44 -16.94 5.96
CA PRO A 118 -1.32 -17.56 4.63
C PRO A 118 -2.23 -16.93 3.56
N GLU A 119 -3.47 -16.58 3.90
CA GLU A 119 -4.41 -15.98 2.94
C GLU A 119 -3.89 -14.69 2.31
N LEU A 120 -3.16 -13.84 3.06
CA LEU A 120 -2.55 -12.65 2.48
C LEU A 120 -1.36 -12.96 1.56
N ARG A 121 -0.63 -14.07 1.82
CA ARG A 121 0.42 -14.53 0.91
C ARG A 121 -0.17 -15.07 -0.38
N GLU A 122 -1.23 -15.87 -0.27
CA GLU A 122 -1.95 -16.41 -1.43
C GLU A 122 -2.52 -15.27 -2.28
N LEU A 123 -3.12 -14.26 -1.64
CA LEU A 123 -3.63 -13.07 -2.31
C LEU A 123 -2.52 -12.28 -3.01
N GLU A 124 -1.36 -12.11 -2.37
CA GLU A 124 -0.20 -11.47 -2.97
C GLU A 124 0.31 -12.24 -4.20
N THR A 125 0.42 -13.56 -4.11
CA THR A 125 0.83 -14.39 -5.26
C THR A 125 -0.17 -14.35 -6.40
N ALA A 126 -1.48 -14.30 -6.11
CA ALA A 126 -2.52 -14.21 -7.11
C ALA A 126 -2.56 -12.85 -7.82
N LEU A 127 -2.17 -11.77 -7.14
CA LEU A 127 -2.09 -10.42 -7.70
C LEU A 127 -0.78 -10.18 -8.48
N ALA A 128 0.27 -10.96 -8.19
CA ALA A 128 1.56 -10.87 -8.86
C ALA A 128 1.66 -11.71 -10.15
N GLY A 129 0.71 -12.64 -10.38
CA GLY A 129 0.60 -13.49 -11.57
C GLY A 129 -0.28 -12.88 -12.65
#